data_AF-A6N0P5-F1
#
_entry.id   AF-A6N0P5-F1
#
_cell.length_a   1.000
_cell.length_b   1.000
_cell.length_c   1.000
_cell.angle_alpha   90.00
_cell.angle_beta   90.00
_cell.angle_gamma   90.00
#
_symmetry.space_group_name_H-M   'P 1'
#
loop_
_entity.id
_entity.type
_entity.pdbx_description
1 polymer ?
#
loop_
_entity_poly.entity_id
_entity_poly.type
_entity_poly.pdbx_seq_one_letter_code
_entity_poly.pdbx_strand_id
1 'polypeptide(L)'
;GYYPLTLHFSEDYPSKPPKCKFPQGFFHPNVYPSGTVCLSILNEDSGWRPAITVKQILVGIQDLLDQPNPADPAQTDGYHIFIQDKPEYKRRVRVQAKQYPALL
;
A
#
# COMPACT_ATOMS: atom_id res chain seq x y z
N GLY A 1 6.71 0.76 11.92
CA GLY A 1 6.21 2.11 12.23
C GLY A 1 4.70 2.08 12.25
N TYR A 2 4.08 3.22 12.58
CA TYR A 2 2.64 3.45 12.54
C TYR A 2 2.33 4.34 11.33
N TYR A 3 1.93 3.72 10.22
CA TYR A 3 1.82 4.41 8.94
C TYR A 3 0.43 5.06 8.79
N PRO A 4 0.33 6.39 8.63
CA PRO A 4 -0.95 7.04 8.40
C PRO A 4 -1.48 6.66 7.01
N LEU A 5 -2.76 6.33 6.93
CA LEU A 5 -3.43 5.93 5.70
C LEU A 5 -4.75 6.70 5.58
N THR A 6 -4.99 7.31 4.42
CA THR A 6 -6.26 7.96 4.08
C THR A 6 -7.09 7.03 3.22
N LEU A 7 -8.36 6.82 3.59
CA LEU A 7 -9.35 6.12 2.78
C LEU A 7 -10.33 7.16 2.22
N HIS A 8 -10.51 7.17 0.91
CA HIS A 8 -11.43 8.05 0.21
C HIS A 8 -12.54 7.24 -0.46
N PHE A 9 -13.77 7.43 0.00
CA PHE A 9 -14.98 6.81 -0.55
C PHE A 9 -15.66 7.80 -1.51
N SER A 10 -16.12 7.33 -2.67
CA SER A 10 -16.97 8.12 -3.57
C SER A 10 -18.46 7.81 -3.32
N GLU A 11 -19.35 8.58 -3.95
CA GLU A 11 -20.80 8.31 -3.96
C GLU A 11 -21.17 6.95 -4.58
N ASP A 12 -20.27 6.36 -5.37
CA ASP A 12 -20.46 5.03 -5.98
C ASP A 12 -20.13 3.88 -4.99
N TYR A 13 -19.64 4.16 -3.79
CA TYR A 13 -19.39 3.13 -2.77
C TYR A 13 -20.74 2.56 -2.25
N PRO A 14 -20.89 1.23 -2.10
CA PRO A 14 -19.87 0.18 -2.16
C PRO A 14 -19.74 -0.53 -3.51
N SER A 15 -20.43 -0.08 -4.56
CA SER A 15 -20.27 -0.66 -5.91
C SER A 15 -18.84 -0.49 -6.41
N LYS A 16 -18.20 0.65 -6.12
CA LYS A 16 -16.77 0.91 -6.37
C LYS A 16 -15.93 0.88 -5.10
N PRO A 17 -14.64 0.45 -5.19
CA PRO A 17 -13.73 0.42 -4.04
C PRO A 17 -13.37 1.84 -3.57
N PRO A 18 -13.03 2.02 -2.27
CA PRO A 18 -12.37 3.24 -1.82
C PRO A 18 -10.94 3.34 -2.36
N LYS A 19 -10.45 4.57 -2.52
CA LYS A 19 -9.03 4.83 -2.80
C LYS A 19 -8.25 4.90 -1.48
N CYS A 20 -7.22 4.09 -1.34
CA CYS A 20 -6.33 4.11 -0.17
C CYS A 20 -5.02 4.80 -0.50
N LYS A 21 -4.57 5.73 0.36
CA LYS A 21 -3.34 6.50 0.14
C LYS A 21 -2.48 6.61 1.39
N PHE A 22 -1.20 6.28 1.25
CA PHE A 22 -0.13 6.71 2.15
C PHE A 22 0.30 8.16 1.84
N PRO A 23 1.15 8.78 2.68
CA PRO A 23 1.81 10.04 2.32
C PRO A 23 2.56 9.94 0.99
N GLN A 24 2.67 11.07 0.28
CA GLN A 24 3.44 11.15 -0.96
C GLN A 24 4.89 10.72 -0.72
N GLY A 25 5.45 9.94 -1.65
CA GLY A 25 6.82 9.42 -1.53
C GLY A 25 6.98 8.23 -0.57
N PHE A 26 5.89 7.60 -0.13
CA PHE A 26 5.96 6.40 0.68
C PHE A 26 6.67 5.25 -0.08
N PHE A 27 7.76 4.75 0.48
CA PHE A 27 8.59 3.72 -0.12
C PHE A 27 7.92 2.34 0.01
N HIS A 28 7.33 1.87 -1.10
CA HIS A 28 6.84 0.49 -1.23
C HIS A 28 6.71 0.11 -2.72
N PRO A 29 6.98 -1.14 -3.14
CA PRO A 29 6.87 -1.55 -4.55
C PRO A 29 5.46 -1.37 -5.14
N ASN A 30 4.43 -1.58 -4.31
CA ASN A 30 3.02 -1.49 -4.68
C ASN A 30 2.34 -0.18 -4.24
N VAL A 31 3.09 0.89 -3.99
CA VAL A 31 2.54 2.22 -3.69
C VAL A 31 3.07 3.21 -4.70
N TYR A 32 2.20 3.89 -5.42
CA TYR A 32 2.60 4.91 -6.39
C TYR A 32 3.30 6.09 -5.69
N PRO A 33 4.13 6.89 -6.42
CA PRO A 33 4.73 8.11 -5.86
C PRO A 33 3.73 9.08 -5.23
N SER A 34 2.49 9.08 -5.73
CA SER A 34 1.35 9.85 -5.21
C SER A 34 0.80 9.37 -3.86
N GLY A 35 1.27 8.23 -3.37
CA GLY A 35 0.82 7.54 -2.17
C GLY A 35 -0.29 6.52 -2.40
N THR A 36 -0.88 6.44 -3.61
CA THR A 36 -1.96 5.50 -3.91
C THR A 36 -1.48 4.05 -3.79
N VAL A 37 -2.23 3.23 -3.05
CA VAL A 37 -1.92 1.81 -2.86
C VAL A 37 -2.47 1.00 -4.03
N CYS A 38 -1.63 0.15 -4.62
CA CYS A 38 -2.05 -0.86 -5.58
C CYS A 38 -2.25 -2.20 -4.87
N LEU A 39 -3.52 -2.62 -4.74
CA LEU A 39 -3.91 -3.88 -4.12
C LEU A 39 -5.09 -4.45 -4.90
N SER A 40 -5.07 -5.75 -5.20
CA SER A 40 -6.09 -6.39 -6.06
C SER A 40 -7.52 -6.21 -5.56
N ILE A 41 -7.74 -6.27 -4.25
CA ILE A 41 -9.06 -6.04 -3.66
C ILE A 41 -9.52 -4.57 -3.76
N LEU A 42 -8.65 -3.62 -4.10
CA LEU A 42 -9.00 -2.22 -4.37
C LEU A 42 -9.17 -1.92 -5.87
N ASN A 43 -9.11 -2.93 -6.72
CA ASN A 43 -9.31 -2.82 -8.16
C ASN A 43 -10.73 -3.28 -8.53
N GLU A 44 -11.49 -2.37 -9.17
CA GLU A 44 -12.89 -2.56 -9.58
C GLU A 44 -13.09 -3.76 -10.51
N ASP A 45 -12.18 -3.95 -11.48
CA ASP A 45 -12.29 -4.98 -12.53
C ASP A 45 -11.72 -6.34 -12.11
N SER A 46 -11.02 -6.40 -10.97
CA SER A 46 -10.23 -7.58 -10.58
C SER A 46 -10.74 -8.23 -9.30
N GLY A 47 -10.76 -7.49 -8.19
CA GLY A 47 -10.86 -8.09 -6.86
C GLY A 47 -11.84 -7.41 -5.92
N TRP A 48 -12.32 -6.21 -6.24
CA TRP A 48 -13.30 -5.54 -5.40
C TRP A 48 -14.61 -6.33 -5.34
N ARG A 49 -15.17 -6.41 -4.14
CA ARG A 49 -16.53 -6.91 -3.90
C ARG A 49 -17.17 -5.97 -2.88
N PRO A 50 -18.43 -5.53 -3.07
CA PRO A 50 -19.10 -4.63 -2.12
C PRO A 50 -19.18 -5.13 -0.67
N ALA A 51 -19.05 -6.44 -0.46
CA ALA A 51 -19.02 -7.07 0.86
C ALA A 51 -17.65 -6.96 1.59
N ILE A 52 -16.60 -6.46 0.92
CA ILE A 52 -15.29 -6.27 1.53
C ILE A 52 -15.36 -5.14 2.55
N THR A 53 -15.02 -5.47 3.79
CA THR A 53 -15.04 -4.54 4.91
C THR A 53 -13.79 -3.67 4.96
N VAL A 54 -13.89 -2.49 5.60
CA VAL A 54 -12.72 -1.64 5.88
C VAL A 54 -11.63 -2.42 6.65
N LYS A 55 -12.01 -3.31 7.58
CA LYS A 55 -11.06 -4.18 8.27
C LYS A 55 -10.26 -5.05 7.30
N GLN A 56 -10.93 -5.71 6.34
CA GLN A 56 -10.25 -6.54 5.34
C GLN A 56 -9.32 -5.72 4.45
N ILE A 57 -9.70 -4.50 4.09
CA ILE A 57 -8.82 -3.57 3.36
C ILE A 57 -7.57 -3.27 4.17
N LEU A 58 -7.72 -2.87 5.44
CA LEU A 58 -6.59 -2.50 6.30
C LEU A 58 -5.65 -3.68 6.56
N VAL A 59 -6.20 -4.88 6.80
CA VAL A 59 -5.41 -6.11 6.96
C VAL A 59 -4.71 -6.46 5.64
N GLY A 60 -5.39 -6.38 4.50
CA GLY A 60 -4.76 -6.65 3.20
C GLY A 60 -3.63 -5.67 2.87
N ILE A 61 -3.75 -4.40 3.26
CA ILE A 61 -2.67 -3.43 3.13
C ILE A 61 -1.52 -3.76 4.08
N GLN A 62 -1.81 -4.19 5.32
CA GLN A 62 -0.79 -4.63 6.26
C GLN A 62 0.00 -5.82 5.72
N ASP A 63 -0.69 -6.83 5.18
CA ASP A 63 -0.06 -8.00 4.57
C ASP A 63 0.80 -7.61 3.36
N LEU A 64 0.30 -6.69 2.52
CA LEU A 64 1.02 -6.17 1.36
C LEU A 64 2.36 -5.50 1.74
N LEU A 65 2.43 -4.83 2.90
CA LEU A 65 3.67 -4.19 3.37
C LEU A 65 4.78 -5.19 3.70
N ASP A 66 4.43 -6.40 4.15
CA ASP A 66 5.40 -7.46 4.46
C ASP A 66 5.66 -8.37 3.25
N GLN A 67 4.64 -8.55 2.40
CA GLN A 67 4.67 -9.39 1.22
C GLN A 67 4.32 -8.59 -0.04
N PRO A 68 5.26 -7.77 -0.57
CA PRO A 68 5.02 -7.01 -1.79
C PRO A 68 4.68 -7.92 -2.97
N ASN A 69 3.75 -7.49 -3.83
CA ASN A 69 3.37 -8.21 -5.05
C ASN A 69 4.26 -7.77 -6.24
N PRO A 70 5.22 -8.58 -6.71
CA PRO A 70 6.09 -8.20 -7.81
C PRO A 70 5.38 -8.15 -9.17
N ALA A 71 4.19 -8.74 -9.30
CA ALA A 71 3.43 -8.75 -10.56
C ALA A 71 2.74 -7.40 -10.85
N ASP A 72 2.67 -6.51 -9.87
CA ASP A 72 1.95 -5.23 -9.98
C ASP A 72 2.80 -4.04 -9.44
N PRO A 73 3.92 -3.71 -10.11
CA PRO A 73 4.82 -2.65 -9.65
C PRO A 73 4.19 -1.27 -9.86
N ALA A 74 4.03 -0.52 -8.76
CA ALA A 74 3.52 0.86 -8.77
C ALA A 74 4.64 1.90 -8.63
N GLN A 75 5.80 1.51 -8.08
CA GLN A 75 6.96 2.38 -7.93
C GLN A 75 8.24 1.68 -8.41
N THR A 76 8.85 2.23 -9.46
CA THR A 76 10.03 1.68 -10.13
C THR A 76 11.23 1.50 -9.18
N ASP A 77 11.58 2.53 -8.39
CA ASP A 77 12.72 2.46 -7.47
C ASP A 77 12.50 1.38 -6.38
N GLY A 78 11.33 1.38 -5.75
CA GLY A 78 10.97 0.37 -4.76
C GLY A 78 10.97 -1.04 -5.32
N TYR A 79 10.45 -1.24 -6.54
CA TYR A 79 10.44 -2.53 -7.22
C TYR A 79 11.85 -3.01 -7.57
N HIS A 80 12.69 -2.17 -8.20
CA HIS A 80 14.04 -2.57 -8.59
C HIS A 80 14.89 -2.98 -7.38
N ILE A 81 14.87 -2.19 -6.30
CA ILE A 81 15.62 -2.52 -5.08
C ILE A 81 15.07 -3.80 -4.45
N PHE A 82 13.74 -3.99 -4.42
CA PHE A 82 13.14 -5.21 -3.87
C PHE A 82 13.59 -6.49 -4.61
N ILE A 83 13.69 -6.44 -5.94
CA ILE A 83 14.09 -7.59 -6.77
C ILE A 83 15.60 -7.81 -6.77
N GLN A 84 16.39 -6.73 -6.83
CA GLN A 84 17.84 -6.81 -7.08
C GLN A 84 18.69 -6.75 -5.80
N ASP A 85 18.24 -6.04 -4.76
CA ASP A 85 19.00 -5.79 -3.54
C ASP A 85 18.11 -5.82 -2.28
N LYS A 86 17.74 -7.04 -1.86
CA LYS A 86 16.94 -7.26 -0.64
C LYS A 86 17.57 -6.65 0.62
N PRO A 87 18.91 -6.70 0.85
CA PRO A 87 19.53 -5.99 1.96
C PRO A 87 19.26 -4.48 1.98
N GLU A 88 19.44 -3.79 0.85
CA GLU A 88 19.14 -2.35 0.73
C GLU A 88 17.65 -2.07 0.90
N TYR A 89 16.77 -2.90 0.33
CA TYR A 89 15.32 -2.79 0.53
C TYR A 89 14.98 -2.81 2.02
N LYS A 90 15.48 -3.81 2.76
CA LYS A 90 15.27 -3.93 4.21
C LYS A 90 15.84 -2.73 4.97
N ARG A 91 16.98 -2.19 4.54
CA ARG A 91 17.57 -0.98 5.15
C ARG A 91 16.64 0.22 4.97
N ARG A 92 16.14 0.48 3.76
CA ARG A 92 15.22 1.60 3.48
C ARG A 92 13.89 1.44 4.21
N VAL A 93 13.31 0.23 4.24
CA VAL A 93 12.09 -0.05 5.02
C VAL A 93 12.30 0.27 6.51
N ARG A 94 13.44 -0.12 7.11
CA ARG A 94 13.76 0.20 8.51
C ARG A 94 13.93 1.70 8.74
N VAL A 95 14.55 2.43 7.80
CA VAL A 95 14.67 3.89 7.87
C VAL A 95 13.28 4.53 7.83
N GLN A 96 12.44 4.14 6.88
CA GLN A 96 11.06 4.60 6.79
C GLN A 96 10.27 4.29 8.07
N ALA A 97 10.39 3.08 8.62
CA ALA A 97 9.70 2.69 9.85
C ALA A 97 10.02 3.61 11.05
N LYS A 98 11.23 4.18 11.11
CA LYS A 98 11.65 5.15 12.14
C LYS A 98 11.04 6.55 11.94
N GLN A 99 10.67 6.92 10.71
CA GLN A 99 10.01 8.20 10.42
C GLN A 99 8.55 8.23 10.89
N TYR A 100 7.97 7.06 11.15
CA TYR A 100 6.59 6.88 11.60
C TYR A 100 6.55 6.20 12.98
N PRO A 101 6.97 6.89 14.07
CA PRO A 101 6.88 6.36 15.43
C PRO A 101 5.41 6.22 15.86
N ALA A 102 5.18 5.54 16.99
CA ALA A 102 3.86 5.53 17.62
C ALA A 102 3.45 6.98 17.95
N LEU A 103 2.18 7.30 17.75
CA LEU A 103 1.61 8.51 18.32
C LEU A 103 1.46 8.26 19.83
N LEU A 104 2.25 8.99 20.63
CA LEU A 104 2.13 9.05 22.08
C LEU A 104 0.89 9.85 22.49
#